data_AF-A0A8S0W0D8-F1
#
_entry.id   AF-A0A8S0W0D8-F1
#
_cell.length_a   1.000
_cell.length_b   1.000
_cell.length_c   1.000
_cell.angle_alpha   90.00
_cell.angle_beta   90.00
_cell.angle_gamma   90.00
#
_symmetry.space_group_name_H-M   'P 1'
#
loop_
_entity.id
_entity.type
_entity.pdbx_description
1 polymer ?
#
loop_
_entity_poly.entity_id
_entity_poly.type
_entity_poly.pdbx_seq_one_letter_code
_entity_poly.pdbx_strand_id
1 'polypeptide(L)'
;MPVLMQFDRLPFRFLSEVCEALEQFFQGLVFMHEHRIAHRDACWRNLMMDISKVMPTGYHFSNWMTEDGRKKPLQWFPRKSVAPVKYYYIDFGLSYRFPSDATSFNLMGVVGQDKTVPEKFAKAPYDAFKLDIYQLGNVIAELLENYEDLTVFKGLSELMKNRDPMQRPSASDAYETLVDIITDLTEEQLNRRVWLKQSPADLRYRVEFLNENPVEYYC
;
A
#
# COMPACT_ATOMS: atom_id res chain seq x y z
N MET A 1 -14.38 13.08 -8.42
CA MET A 1 -13.47 12.09 -7.82
C MET A 1 -13.95 11.81 -6.40
N PRO A 2 -13.93 10.56 -5.93
CA PRO A 2 -14.16 10.26 -4.52
C PRO A 2 -13.16 11.01 -3.65
N VAL A 3 -13.52 11.32 -2.40
CA VAL A 3 -12.56 11.81 -1.42
C VAL A 3 -11.66 10.63 -1.06
N LEU A 4 -10.38 10.75 -1.39
CA LEU A 4 -9.39 9.72 -1.13
C LEU A 4 -8.60 10.05 0.13
N MET A 5 -8.29 9.02 0.91
CA MET A 5 -7.37 9.11 2.03
C MET A 5 -6.20 8.16 1.80
N GLN A 6 -5.02 8.50 2.31
CA GLN A 6 -3.89 7.58 2.29
C GLN A 6 -4.28 6.27 3.00
N PHE A 7 -3.91 5.15 2.39
CA PHE A 7 -4.48 3.84 2.75
C PHE A 7 -4.11 3.37 4.17
N ASP A 8 -3.14 3.99 4.83
CA ASP A 8 -2.62 3.65 6.15
C ASP A 8 -3.06 4.62 7.26
N ARG A 9 -3.64 5.76 6.89
CA ARG A 9 -4.01 6.82 7.84
C ARG A 9 -5.02 6.33 8.88
N LEU A 10 -5.94 5.45 8.48
CA LEU A 10 -6.69 4.63 9.42
C LEU A 10 -5.99 3.31 9.66
N PRO A 11 -5.83 2.86 10.91
CA PRO A 11 -5.16 1.59 11.18
C PRO A 11 -5.95 0.42 10.60
N PHE A 12 -5.25 -0.57 10.08
CA PHE A 12 -5.83 -1.89 9.83
C PHE A 12 -6.20 -2.53 11.17
N ARG A 13 -7.35 -3.18 11.21
CA ARG A 13 -7.94 -3.77 12.42
C ARG A 13 -8.06 -5.28 12.32
N PHE A 14 -8.03 -5.83 11.11
CA PHE A 14 -8.06 -7.28 10.86
C PHE A 14 -7.08 -7.65 9.74
N LEU A 15 -6.59 -8.89 9.77
CA LEU A 15 -5.72 -9.40 8.71
C LEU A 15 -6.41 -9.34 7.34
N SER A 16 -7.71 -9.65 7.28
CA SER A 16 -8.51 -9.57 6.05
C SER A 16 -8.51 -8.18 5.40
N GLU A 17 -8.42 -7.11 6.19
CA GLU A 17 -8.37 -5.74 5.65
C GLU A 17 -7.02 -5.46 4.96
N VAL A 18 -5.93 -6.03 5.48
CA VAL A 18 -4.59 -5.97 4.85
C VAL A 18 -4.58 -6.80 3.57
N CYS A 19 -5.14 -8.01 3.61
CA CYS A 19 -5.29 -8.87 2.43
C CYS A 19 -6.06 -8.15 1.32
N GLU A 20 -7.23 -7.57 1.61
CA GLU A 20 -8.05 -6.84 0.63
C GLU A 20 -7.29 -5.65 0.00
N ALA A 21 -6.54 -4.90 0.80
CA ALA A 21 -5.74 -3.77 0.32
C ALA A 21 -4.61 -4.24 -0.61
N LEU A 22 -3.81 -5.21 -0.16
CA LEU A 22 -2.72 -5.76 -0.97
C LEU A 22 -3.25 -6.38 -2.26
N GLU A 23 -4.33 -7.16 -2.20
CA GLU A 23 -4.91 -7.78 -3.39
C GLU A 23 -5.25 -6.74 -4.48
N GLN A 24 -5.92 -5.65 -4.10
CA GLN A 24 -6.26 -4.57 -5.04
C GLN A 24 -5.04 -3.80 -5.54
N PHE A 25 -4.02 -3.56 -4.69
CA PHE A 25 -2.79 -2.92 -5.14
C PHE A 25 -2.04 -3.79 -6.16
N PHE A 26 -1.99 -5.11 -5.96
CA PHE A 26 -1.37 -6.01 -6.93
C PHE A 26 -2.17 -6.09 -8.22
N GLN A 27 -3.50 -6.21 -8.16
CA GLN A 27 -4.38 -6.14 -9.33
C GLN A 27 -4.15 -4.87 -10.14
N GLY A 28 -4.04 -3.71 -9.47
CA GLY A 28 -3.74 -2.44 -10.13
C GLY A 28 -2.37 -2.44 -10.82
N LEU A 29 -1.36 -3.03 -10.18
CA LEU A 29 -0.01 -3.13 -10.75
C LEU A 29 0.05 -4.07 -11.95
N VAL A 30 -0.57 -5.25 -11.85
CA VAL A 30 -0.74 -6.21 -12.95
C VAL A 30 -1.42 -5.52 -14.14
N PHE A 31 -2.55 -4.86 -13.90
CA PHE A 31 -3.28 -4.15 -14.94
C PHE A 31 -2.40 -3.09 -15.64
N MET A 32 -1.65 -2.29 -14.88
CA MET A 32 -0.75 -1.29 -15.46
C MET A 32 0.33 -1.96 -16.32
N HIS A 33 0.98 -3.00 -15.83
CA HIS A 33 2.07 -3.70 -16.53
C HIS A 33 1.57 -4.41 -17.80
N GLU A 34 0.40 -5.04 -17.77
CA GLU A 34 -0.27 -5.61 -18.96
C GLU A 34 -0.56 -4.56 -20.04
N HIS A 35 -0.90 -3.35 -19.64
CA HIS A 35 -1.13 -2.22 -20.54
C HIS A 35 0.17 -1.45 -20.89
N ARG A 36 1.32 -2.03 -20.52
CA ARG A 36 2.67 -1.50 -20.75
C ARG A 36 2.88 -0.13 -20.10
N ILE A 37 2.33 0.07 -18.91
CA ILE A 37 2.45 1.28 -18.11
C ILE A 37 3.28 0.95 -16.87
N ALA A 38 4.42 1.63 -16.70
CA ALA A 38 5.17 1.61 -15.45
C ALA A 38 4.77 2.82 -14.61
N HIS A 39 4.44 2.62 -13.33
CA HIS A 39 4.06 3.72 -12.44
C HIS A 39 5.28 4.57 -12.06
N ARG A 40 6.39 3.90 -11.72
CA ARG A 40 7.71 4.40 -11.30
C ARG A 40 7.74 5.15 -9.97
N ASP A 41 6.62 5.16 -9.28
CA ASP A 41 6.46 5.75 -7.94
C ASP A 41 5.34 5.02 -7.16
N ALA A 42 5.30 3.69 -7.28
CA ALA A 42 4.33 2.81 -6.63
C ALA A 42 4.64 2.67 -5.11
N CYS A 43 4.76 3.81 -4.43
CA CYS A 43 5.23 3.93 -3.05
C CYS A 43 4.09 4.24 -2.08
N TRP A 44 4.38 4.07 -0.78
CA TRP A 44 3.45 4.24 0.34
C TRP A 44 2.53 5.48 0.26
N ARG A 45 3.08 6.63 -0.17
CA ARG A 45 2.34 7.91 -0.24
C ARG A 45 1.41 8.05 -1.43
N ASN A 46 1.57 7.20 -2.44
CA ASN A 46 0.75 7.20 -3.66
C ASN A 46 -0.31 6.10 -3.64
N LEU A 47 -0.48 5.41 -2.50
CA LEU A 47 -1.49 4.41 -2.28
C LEU A 47 -2.63 4.98 -1.43
N MET A 48 -3.83 4.96 -1.99
CA MET A 48 -5.00 5.61 -1.42
C MET A 48 -6.15 4.63 -1.27
N MET A 49 -7.14 5.01 -0.46
CA MET A 49 -8.42 4.31 -0.32
C MET A 49 -9.61 5.26 -0.48
N ASP A 50 -10.72 4.74 -1.01
CA ASP A 50 -12.03 5.38 -0.98
C ASP A 50 -12.62 5.28 0.44
N ILE A 51 -12.78 6.43 1.08
CA ILE A 51 -13.31 6.48 2.44
C ILE A 51 -14.84 6.58 2.48
N SER A 52 -15.56 6.70 1.37
CA SER A 52 -17.02 6.93 1.38
C SER A 52 -17.82 5.94 2.23
N LYS A 53 -17.39 4.69 2.33
CA LYS A 53 -18.02 3.69 3.21
C LYS A 53 -17.43 3.67 4.62
N VAL A 54 -16.15 3.95 4.74
CA VAL A 54 -15.38 3.89 5.99
C VAL A 54 -15.66 5.11 6.87
N MET A 55 -15.82 6.28 6.26
CA MET A 55 -16.17 7.58 6.85
C MET A 55 -17.26 8.24 5.98
N PRO A 56 -18.54 7.85 6.11
CA PRO A 56 -19.61 8.37 5.27
C PRO A 56 -19.84 9.88 5.38
N THR A 57 -19.50 10.45 6.53
CA THR A 57 -19.58 11.90 6.82
C THR A 57 -18.36 12.67 6.30
N GLY A 58 -17.31 11.98 5.86
CA GLY A 58 -16.05 12.55 5.41
C GLY A 58 -15.17 13.08 6.55
N TYR A 59 -14.10 13.79 6.17
CA TYR A 59 -13.20 14.47 7.09
C TYR A 59 -12.80 15.83 6.53
N HIS A 60 -12.36 16.73 7.41
CA HIS A 60 -11.89 18.04 7.00
C HIS A 60 -10.41 18.00 6.61
N PHE A 61 -10.06 18.56 5.44
CA PHE A 61 -8.70 18.49 4.89
C PHE A 61 -7.62 19.11 5.80
N SER A 62 -7.93 20.21 6.51
CA SER A 62 -6.98 20.85 7.45
C SER A 62 -6.89 20.18 8.82
N ASN A 63 -7.89 19.40 9.23
CA ASN A 63 -7.90 18.67 10.49
C ASN A 63 -8.68 17.37 10.29
N TRP A 64 -7.95 16.35 9.82
CA TRP A 64 -8.53 15.11 9.35
C TRP A 64 -9.18 14.26 10.45
N MET A 65 -8.91 14.56 11.72
CA MET A 65 -9.52 13.91 12.87
C MET A 65 -10.92 14.46 13.19
N THR A 66 -11.42 15.39 12.39
CA THR A 66 -12.73 16.03 12.57
C THR A 66 -13.48 16.07 11.25
N GLU A 67 -14.81 16.02 11.32
CA GLU A 67 -15.66 16.17 10.14
C GLU A 67 -15.72 17.63 9.67
N ASP A 68 -15.70 18.59 10.59
CA ASP A 68 -15.95 20.01 10.34
C ASP A 68 -14.70 20.91 10.42
N GLY A 69 -13.54 20.31 10.68
CA GLY A 69 -12.27 21.03 10.85
C GLY A 69 -12.10 21.66 12.23
N ARG A 70 -13.04 21.43 13.16
CA ARG A 70 -13.08 22.07 14.47
C ARG A 70 -13.21 21.06 15.59
N LYS A 71 -14.43 20.65 15.91
CA LYS A 71 -14.73 19.86 17.12
C LYS A 71 -15.63 18.67 16.85
N LYS A 72 -16.23 18.56 15.67
CA LYS A 72 -17.12 17.45 15.37
C LYS A 72 -16.27 16.18 15.23
N PRO A 73 -16.40 15.21 16.16
CA PRO A 73 -15.56 14.02 16.15
C PRO A 73 -15.80 13.23 14.88
N LEU A 74 -14.75 12.61 14.36
CA LEU A 74 -14.84 11.76 13.18
C LEU A 74 -15.63 10.48 13.49
N GLN A 75 -16.64 10.18 12.68
CA GLN A 75 -17.27 8.87 12.67
C GLN A 75 -16.60 7.97 11.62
N TRP A 76 -16.16 6.79 12.03
CA TRP A 76 -15.58 5.81 11.11
C TRP A 76 -15.91 4.36 11.49
N PHE A 77 -15.83 3.46 10.51
CA PHE A 77 -16.13 2.05 10.65
C PHE A 77 -14.91 1.19 10.28
N PRO A 78 -14.64 0.05 10.95
CA PRO A 78 -13.63 -0.91 10.50
C PRO A 78 -13.89 -1.32 9.04
N ARG A 79 -12.84 -1.39 8.21
CA ARG A 79 -12.95 -1.65 6.77
C ARG A 79 -13.68 -2.96 6.49
N LYS A 80 -13.40 -4.00 7.29
CA LYS A 80 -14.07 -5.31 7.23
C LYS A 80 -15.59 -5.19 7.34
N SER A 81 -16.11 -4.28 8.17
CA SER A 81 -17.56 -4.15 8.39
C SER A 81 -18.29 -3.47 7.23
N VAL A 82 -17.56 -2.78 6.35
CA VAL A 82 -18.09 -2.04 5.21
C VAL A 82 -17.49 -2.51 3.88
N ALA A 83 -16.79 -3.65 3.91
CA ALA A 83 -16.10 -4.23 2.77
C ALA A 83 -17.07 -4.48 1.59
N PRO A 84 -16.60 -4.41 0.34
CA PRO A 84 -15.23 -4.05 -0.04
C PRO A 84 -14.97 -2.53 0.01
N VAL A 85 -13.76 -2.15 0.40
CA VAL A 85 -13.20 -0.79 0.25
C VAL A 85 -12.40 -0.74 -1.04
N LYS A 86 -12.41 0.40 -1.75
CA LYS A 86 -11.66 0.55 -3.01
C LYS A 86 -10.30 1.19 -2.76
N TYR A 87 -9.25 0.64 -3.36
CA TYR A 87 -7.89 1.17 -3.26
C TYR A 87 -7.38 1.67 -4.61
N TYR A 88 -6.51 2.69 -4.60
CA TYR A 88 -6.04 3.35 -5.82
C TYR A 88 -4.56 3.70 -5.76
N TYR A 89 -3.93 3.66 -6.94
CA TYR A 89 -2.70 4.39 -7.22
C TYR A 89 -3.04 5.82 -7.63
N ILE A 90 -2.26 6.78 -7.14
CA ILE A 90 -2.32 8.18 -7.56
C ILE A 90 -0.94 8.67 -8.01
N ASP A 91 -0.90 9.88 -8.54
CA ASP A 91 0.32 10.56 -8.99
C ASP A 91 1.08 9.79 -10.08
N PHE A 92 0.54 9.88 -11.29
CA PHE A 92 1.14 9.30 -12.49
C PHE A 92 2.19 10.24 -13.13
N GLY A 93 2.70 11.24 -12.40
CA GLY A 93 3.62 12.25 -12.95
C GLY A 93 4.96 11.68 -13.42
N LEU A 94 5.40 10.55 -12.86
CA LEU A 94 6.61 9.82 -13.27
C LEU A 94 6.31 8.63 -14.19
N SER A 95 5.04 8.29 -14.40
CA SER A 95 4.66 7.09 -15.12
C SER A 95 5.03 7.15 -16.59
N TYR A 96 5.24 5.98 -17.19
CA TYR A 96 5.61 5.87 -18.58
C TYR A 96 4.85 4.73 -19.25
N ARG A 97 4.13 5.06 -20.33
CA ARG A 97 3.48 4.06 -21.19
C ARG A 97 4.41 3.72 -22.36
N PHE A 98 4.87 2.48 -22.39
CA PHE A 98 5.73 2.01 -23.46
C PHE A 98 4.93 1.84 -24.76
N PRO A 99 5.51 2.21 -25.92
CA PRO A 99 4.96 1.89 -27.23
C PRO A 99 4.67 0.40 -27.38
N SER A 100 3.69 0.04 -28.20
CA SER A 100 3.29 -1.36 -28.43
C SER A 100 4.40 -2.20 -29.05
N ASP A 101 5.31 -1.58 -29.81
CA ASP A 101 6.45 -2.19 -30.48
C ASP A 101 7.74 -2.20 -29.65
N ALA A 102 7.74 -1.62 -28.44
CA ALA A 102 8.95 -1.60 -27.61
C ALA A 102 9.39 -3.02 -27.20
N THR A 103 10.68 -3.29 -27.41
CA THR A 103 11.33 -4.59 -27.12
C THR A 103 12.07 -4.59 -25.77
N SER A 104 12.11 -3.45 -25.09
CA SER A 104 12.71 -3.28 -23.77
C SER A 104 11.87 -2.33 -22.92
N PHE A 105 11.80 -2.61 -21.62
CA PHE A 105 11.13 -1.77 -20.62
C PHE A 105 12.12 -0.95 -19.78
N ASN A 106 13.34 -0.77 -20.30
CA ASN A 106 14.38 -0.04 -19.62
C ASN A 106 14.23 1.47 -19.83
N LEU A 107 14.33 2.23 -18.74
CA LEU A 107 14.28 3.70 -18.75
C LEU A 107 15.52 4.29 -18.09
N MET A 108 15.85 5.51 -18.50
CA MET A 108 16.86 6.36 -17.85
C MET A 108 16.17 7.35 -16.91
N GLY A 109 16.91 7.81 -15.90
CA GLY A 109 16.54 9.00 -15.14
C GLY A 109 15.98 8.72 -13.74
N VAL A 110 15.03 9.56 -13.32
CA VAL A 110 14.68 9.79 -11.91
C VAL A 110 14.07 8.54 -11.26
N VAL A 111 14.57 8.22 -10.07
CA VAL A 111 13.90 7.35 -9.08
C VAL A 111 13.07 8.25 -8.18
N GLY A 112 11.78 7.93 -8.05
CA GLY A 112 10.75 8.67 -7.32
C GLY A 112 11.01 8.78 -5.81
N GLN A 113 10.00 8.57 -4.99
CA GLN A 113 10.09 8.82 -3.54
C GLN A 113 10.98 7.80 -2.83
N ASP A 114 10.91 6.52 -3.22
CA ASP A 114 11.71 5.46 -2.61
C ASP A 114 13.19 5.57 -3.00
N LYS A 115 14.01 6.01 -2.04
CA LYS A 115 15.46 6.19 -2.23
C LYS A 115 16.28 4.94 -1.89
N THR A 116 15.64 3.85 -1.45
CA THR A 116 16.31 2.59 -1.10
C THR A 116 16.55 1.69 -2.31
N VAL A 117 15.84 1.95 -3.41
CA VAL A 117 15.99 1.29 -4.71
C VAL A 117 17.47 1.24 -5.14
N PRO A 118 18.05 0.04 -5.36
CA PRO A 118 19.44 -0.11 -5.79
C PRO A 118 19.80 0.67 -7.06
N GLU A 119 18.86 0.74 -8.00
CA GLU A 119 19.00 1.35 -9.33
C GLU A 119 19.16 2.87 -9.28
N LYS A 120 18.82 3.53 -8.16
CA LYS A 120 19.03 4.97 -7.97
C LYS A 120 20.49 5.39 -8.20
N PHE A 121 21.44 4.53 -7.85
CA PHE A 121 22.87 4.80 -7.98
C PHE A 121 23.43 4.37 -9.34
N ALA A 122 22.64 3.67 -10.15
CA ALA A 122 23.06 3.24 -11.47
C ALA A 122 23.00 4.43 -12.44
N LYS A 123 24.09 4.67 -13.17
CA LYS A 123 24.09 5.56 -14.34
C LYS A 123 23.63 4.84 -15.62
N ALA A 124 22.96 3.70 -15.46
CA ALA A 124 22.54 2.81 -16.53
C ALA A 124 21.00 2.73 -16.57
N PRO A 125 20.42 2.36 -17.72
CA PRO A 125 18.99 2.10 -17.80
C PRO A 125 18.57 1.01 -16.81
N TYR A 126 17.38 1.16 -16.22
CA TYR A 126 16.78 0.17 -15.32
C TYR A 126 15.43 -0.28 -15.85
N ASP A 127 15.04 -1.52 -15.55
CA ASP A 127 13.72 -2.05 -15.89
C ASP A 127 12.64 -1.37 -15.03
N ALA A 128 11.74 -0.62 -15.67
CA ALA A 128 10.75 0.19 -14.98
C ALA A 128 9.65 -0.65 -14.30
N PHE A 129 9.36 -1.85 -14.80
CA PHE A 129 8.41 -2.74 -14.15
C PHE A 129 9.03 -3.37 -12.91
N LYS A 130 10.31 -3.78 -12.96
CA LYS A 130 11.02 -4.27 -11.77
C LYS A 130 11.20 -3.21 -10.70
N LEU A 131 11.27 -1.93 -11.07
CA LEU A 131 11.23 -0.82 -10.11
C LEU A 131 9.91 -0.81 -9.34
N ASP A 132 8.77 -0.87 -10.03
CA ASP A 132 7.45 -0.88 -9.40
C ASP A 132 7.29 -2.05 -8.40
N ILE A 133 7.78 -3.24 -8.77
CA ILE A 133 7.78 -4.42 -7.90
C ILE A 133 8.57 -4.18 -6.62
N TYR A 134 9.76 -3.57 -6.73
CA TYR A 134 10.57 -3.25 -5.56
C TYR A 134 9.86 -2.25 -4.64
N GLN A 135 9.26 -1.20 -5.21
CA GLN A 135 8.54 -0.17 -4.46
C GLN A 135 7.33 -0.74 -3.71
N LEU A 136 6.52 -1.59 -4.36
CA LEU A 136 5.39 -2.25 -3.70
C LEU A 136 5.87 -3.29 -2.67
N GLY A 137 6.99 -3.96 -2.91
CA GLY A 137 7.63 -4.83 -1.93
C GLY A 137 8.08 -4.07 -0.67
N ASN A 138 8.52 -2.83 -0.82
CA ASN A 138 8.83 -1.91 0.28
C ASN A 138 7.59 -1.45 1.05
N VAL A 139 6.44 -1.27 0.38
CA VAL A 139 5.17 -1.03 1.08
C VAL A 139 4.83 -2.20 2.01
N ILE A 140 4.98 -3.45 1.55
CA ILE A 140 4.78 -4.62 2.41
C ILE A 140 5.79 -4.64 3.57
N ALA A 141 7.04 -4.26 3.30
CA ALA A 141 8.07 -4.18 4.34
C ALA A 141 7.70 -3.18 5.44
N GLU A 142 7.22 -2.00 5.06
CA GLU A 142 6.78 -0.97 5.99
C GLU A 142 5.53 -1.42 6.78
N LEU A 143 4.61 -2.18 6.17
CA LEU A 143 3.52 -2.84 6.91
C LEU A 143 4.06 -3.83 7.96
N LEU A 144 5.03 -4.68 7.60
CA LEU A 144 5.67 -5.65 8.53
C LEU A 144 6.42 -4.95 9.67
N GLU A 145 6.98 -3.77 9.41
CA GLU A 145 7.66 -2.95 10.41
C GLU A 145 6.67 -2.30 11.38
N ASN A 146 5.53 -1.80 10.88
CA ASN A 146 4.55 -1.06 11.67
C ASN A 146 3.54 -1.94 12.41
N TYR A 147 3.19 -3.12 11.88
CA TYR A 147 2.19 -4.01 12.46
C TYR A 147 2.78 -5.30 13.05
N GLU A 148 2.16 -5.76 14.13
CA GLU A 148 2.38 -7.09 14.70
C GLU A 148 1.72 -8.16 13.81
N ASP A 149 2.35 -9.34 13.77
CA ASP A 149 1.80 -10.56 13.18
C ASP A 149 1.37 -10.49 11.71
N LEU A 150 2.08 -9.70 10.89
CA LEU A 150 1.95 -9.72 9.42
C LEU A 150 2.99 -10.63 8.75
N THR A 151 3.68 -11.48 9.51
CA THR A 151 4.84 -12.28 9.07
C THR A 151 4.56 -13.19 7.87
N VAL A 152 3.30 -13.53 7.61
CA VAL A 152 2.87 -14.30 6.43
C VAL A 152 3.30 -13.64 5.12
N PHE A 153 3.40 -12.30 5.07
CA PHE A 153 3.81 -11.55 3.88
C PHE A 153 5.33 -11.34 3.77
N LYS A 154 6.11 -11.80 4.76
CA LYS A 154 7.55 -11.55 4.82
C LYS A 154 8.29 -12.10 3.59
N GLY A 155 8.03 -13.36 3.23
CA GLY A 155 8.69 -14.00 2.09
C GLY A 155 8.40 -13.26 0.77
N LEU A 156 7.15 -12.84 0.56
CA LEU A 156 6.76 -12.05 -0.62
C LEU A 156 7.49 -10.70 -0.67
N SER A 157 7.55 -9.97 0.46
CA SER A 157 8.29 -8.71 0.53
C SER A 157 9.78 -8.89 0.21
N GLU A 158 10.43 -9.93 0.75
CA GLU A 158 11.84 -10.21 0.50
C GLU A 158 12.11 -10.57 -0.97
N LEU A 159 11.22 -11.37 -1.57
CA LEU A 159 11.27 -11.74 -2.99
C LEU A 159 11.16 -10.51 -3.91
N MET A 160 10.18 -9.65 -3.68
CA MET A 160 9.96 -8.43 -4.47
C MET A 160 11.09 -7.40 -4.32
N LYS A 161 11.71 -7.35 -3.13
CA LYS A 161 12.82 -6.43 -2.82
C LYS A 161 14.20 -7.01 -3.12
N ASN A 162 14.30 -8.03 -3.97
CA ASN A 162 15.60 -8.56 -4.34
C ASN A 162 16.47 -7.44 -4.95
N ARG A 163 17.74 -7.36 -4.53
CA ARG A 163 18.67 -6.34 -5.02
C ARG A 163 18.96 -6.48 -6.51
N ASP A 164 18.96 -7.71 -7.02
CA ASP A 164 19.05 -7.99 -8.45
C ASP A 164 17.64 -7.88 -9.08
N PRO A 165 17.39 -6.91 -9.98
CA PRO A 165 16.09 -6.74 -10.62
C PRO A 165 15.65 -7.97 -11.42
N MET A 166 16.60 -8.77 -11.92
CA MET A 166 16.30 -9.99 -12.69
C MET A 166 15.70 -11.09 -11.81
N GLN A 167 16.02 -11.08 -10.51
CA GLN A 167 15.51 -12.05 -9.54
C GLN A 167 14.16 -11.64 -8.93
N ARG A 168 13.69 -10.42 -9.19
CA ARG A 168 12.35 -9.99 -8.77
C ARG A 168 11.29 -10.67 -9.64
N PRO A 169 10.12 -11.03 -9.10
CA PRO A 169 9.01 -11.57 -9.88
C PRO A 169 8.45 -10.53 -10.87
N SER A 170 7.63 -10.98 -11.82
CA SER A 170 6.72 -10.06 -12.53
C SER A 170 5.57 -9.64 -11.61
N ALA A 171 4.77 -8.64 -12.01
CA ALA A 171 3.57 -8.27 -11.25
C ALA A 171 2.59 -9.44 -11.14
N SER A 172 2.43 -10.22 -12.21
CA SER A 172 1.55 -11.39 -12.24
C SER A 172 2.04 -12.49 -11.31
N ASP A 173 3.32 -12.88 -11.38
CA ASP A 173 3.88 -13.92 -10.49
C ASP A 173 3.81 -13.50 -9.00
N ALA A 174 4.05 -12.21 -8.74
CA ALA A 174 3.97 -11.67 -7.38
C ALA A 174 2.52 -11.68 -6.87
N TYR A 175 1.55 -11.41 -7.75
CA TYR A 175 0.13 -11.47 -7.42
C TYR A 175 -0.33 -12.91 -7.17
N GLU A 176 0.09 -13.87 -8.00
CA GLU A 176 -0.17 -15.30 -7.77
C GLU A 176 0.38 -15.74 -6.42
N THR A 177 1.62 -15.36 -6.09
CA THR A 177 2.21 -15.64 -4.77
C THR A 177 1.38 -15.04 -3.62
N LEU A 178 0.85 -13.82 -3.79
CA LEU A 178 -0.03 -13.20 -2.79
C LEU A 178 -1.34 -13.99 -2.64
N VAL A 179 -1.96 -14.38 -3.76
CA VAL A 179 -3.21 -15.14 -3.77
C VAL A 179 -3.01 -16.47 -3.06
N ASP A 180 -1.93 -17.20 -3.35
CA ASP A 180 -1.58 -18.45 -2.68
C ASP A 180 -1.49 -18.27 -1.15
N ILE A 181 -0.77 -17.23 -0.70
CA ILE A 181 -0.67 -16.87 0.72
C ILE A 181 -2.06 -16.63 1.32
N ILE A 182 -2.93 -15.88 0.64
CA ILE A 182 -4.27 -15.55 1.14
C ILE A 182 -5.16 -16.80 1.18
N THR A 183 -5.09 -17.68 0.18
CA THR A 183 -5.91 -18.90 0.11
C THR A 183 -5.52 -19.94 1.16
N ASP A 184 -4.26 -19.94 1.61
CA ASP A 184 -3.79 -20.80 2.69
C ASP A 184 -4.25 -20.34 4.09
N LEU A 185 -4.78 -19.10 4.22
CA LEU A 185 -5.29 -18.58 5.48
C LEU A 185 -6.69 -19.11 5.79
N THR A 186 -6.89 -19.56 7.03
CA THR A 186 -8.21 -19.91 7.53
C THR A 186 -9.08 -18.68 7.77
N GLU A 187 -10.40 -18.89 7.81
CA GLU A 187 -11.33 -17.83 8.20
C GLU A 187 -11.01 -17.24 9.58
N GLU A 188 -10.55 -18.06 10.53
CA GLU A 188 -10.11 -17.58 11.86
C GLU A 188 -8.90 -16.64 11.74
N GLN A 189 -7.90 -16.99 10.93
CA GLN A 189 -6.71 -16.16 10.71
C GLN A 189 -7.07 -14.84 10.02
N LEU A 190 -7.92 -14.87 9.00
CA LEU A 190 -8.41 -13.67 8.31
C LEU A 190 -9.19 -12.74 9.25
N ASN A 191 -9.96 -13.32 10.19
CA ASN A 191 -10.74 -12.59 11.18
C ASN A 191 -9.95 -12.16 12.43
N ARG A 192 -8.66 -12.51 12.51
CA ARG A 192 -7.78 -12.13 13.61
C ARG A 192 -7.48 -10.63 13.58
N ARG A 193 -7.36 -10.03 14.77
CA ARG A 193 -6.90 -8.65 14.94
C ARG A 193 -5.42 -8.51 14.57
N VAL A 194 -5.09 -7.38 13.95
CA VAL A 194 -3.71 -6.91 13.77
C VAL A 194 -3.54 -5.62 14.54
N TRP A 195 -2.31 -5.35 15.00
CA TRP A 195 -2.02 -4.24 15.89
C TRP A 195 -0.83 -3.44 15.40
N LEU A 196 -0.90 -2.12 15.46
CA LEU A 196 0.29 -1.30 15.32
C LEU A 196 1.20 -1.53 16.52
N LYS A 197 2.50 -1.77 16.28
CA LYS A 197 3.48 -2.06 17.34
C LYS A 197 3.56 -0.94 18.38
N GLN A 198 3.35 0.31 17.97
CA GLN A 198 3.44 1.48 18.83
C GLN A 198 2.14 1.78 19.61
N SER A 199 1.03 1.06 19.36
CA SER A 199 -0.24 1.33 20.05
C SER A 199 -0.25 0.81 21.50
N PRO A 200 -0.61 1.66 22.48
CA PRO A 200 -0.85 1.24 23.87
C PRO A 200 -1.91 0.14 23.98
N ALA A 201 -1.68 -0.83 24.86
CA ALA A 201 -2.51 -2.04 24.95
C ALA A 201 -4.00 -1.76 25.26
N ASP A 202 -4.29 -0.71 26.02
CA ASP A 202 -5.63 -0.26 26.36
C ASP A 202 -6.35 0.44 25.19
N LEU A 203 -5.59 1.10 24.32
CA LEU A 203 -6.10 1.82 23.15
C LEU A 203 -6.34 0.90 21.95
N ARG A 204 -5.64 -0.25 21.89
CA ARG A 204 -5.83 -1.29 20.89
C ARG A 204 -7.31 -1.69 20.77
N TYR A 205 -8.04 -1.83 21.87
CA TYR A 205 -9.43 -2.31 21.86
C TYR A 205 -10.49 -1.24 21.56
N ARG A 206 -10.14 0.05 21.59
CA ARG A 206 -11.10 1.12 21.33
C ARG A 206 -11.24 1.36 19.83
N VAL A 207 -12.44 1.13 19.28
CA VAL A 207 -12.75 1.41 17.86
C VAL A 207 -12.58 2.90 17.55
N GLU A 208 -12.71 3.77 18.55
CA GLU A 208 -12.47 5.22 18.44
C GLU A 208 -11.00 5.59 18.23
N PHE A 209 -10.05 4.65 18.35
CA PHE A 209 -8.63 4.95 18.25
C PHE A 209 -8.20 5.17 16.80
N LEU A 210 -8.07 6.44 16.43
CA LEU A 210 -7.66 6.96 15.13
C LEU A 210 -6.14 7.12 15.00
N ASN A 211 -5.35 6.28 15.69
CA ASN A 211 -3.89 6.39 15.72
C ASN A 211 -3.43 7.70 16.41
N GLU A 212 -3.47 7.77 17.74
CA GLU A 212 -2.66 8.77 18.44
C GLU A 212 -1.20 8.36 18.30
N ASN A 213 -0.41 9.09 17.51
CA ASN A 213 1.04 9.00 17.59
C ASN A 213 1.55 10.20 18.40
N PRO A 214 2.24 10.00 19.55
CA PRO A 214 2.90 11.07 20.31
C PRO A 214 4.14 11.67 19.62
N VAL A 215 4.33 11.48 18.32
CA VAL A 215 5.56 11.90 17.63
C VAL A 215 5.21 12.68 16.38
N GLU A 216 5.30 14.00 16.55
CA GLU A 216 5.83 14.97 15.58
C GLU A 216 5.99 14.45 14.14
N TYR A 217 5.03 14.79 13.27
CA TYR A 217 5.38 15.01 11.88
C TYR A 217 6.05 16.39 11.80
N TYR A 218 7.37 16.37 11.61
CA TYR A 218 8.18 17.55 11.32
C TYR A 218 7.61 18.32 10.13
N CYS A 219 7.78 19.65 10.24
CA CYS A 219 7.37 20.72 9.32
C CYS A 219 7.56 20.41 7.83
#